data_AF-A0A7C6XX15-F1
#
_entry.id   AF-A0A7C6XX15-F1
#
_cell.length_a   1.000
_cell.length_b   1.000
_cell.length_c   1.000
_cell.angle_alpha   90.00
_cell.angle_beta   90.00
_cell.angle_gamma   90.00
#
_symmetry.space_group_name_H-M   'P 1'
#
loop_
_entity.id
_entity.type
_entity.pdbx_description
1 polymer ?
#
loop_
_entity_poly.entity_id
_entity_poly.type
_entity_poly.pdbx_seq_one_letter_code
_entity_poly.pdbx_strand_id
1 'polypeptide(L)'
;SDHRGAGGLCAAESGPRRARYDATRYIIRPRHRVGHQLLEAIPPGASVSAQTGLVPHLAHRPQVHEFPVALEYAEYVALDLWGNLYPLENDVYIRLVKEILADPIWDIEAEGADYRILRRREDGLPQSEVIAVYGPADDPLIELVGYSLAVENAPGGVYTPVEGETVSLRPGQRLRLELYWRARREMGVDYVVFAHLMGDEGMLLGQWDGQPADVPLRDDVWAPLDIQRTSLWHPGDVVRDVRYVTPDATAAAGASGDLLVGLYHPETIERLPMAGATADGVIADGTDGVTLGRFVVAAG
;
A
#
# COMPACT_ATOMS: atom_id res chain seq x y z
N SER A 1 -1.78 74.42 14.27
CA SER A 1 -3.14 73.87 14.20
C SER A 1 -3.38 73.46 12.76
N ASP A 2 -3.00 72.23 12.46
CA ASP A 2 -3.04 71.68 11.11
C ASP A 2 -3.59 70.26 11.25
N HIS A 3 -4.87 70.08 10.93
CA HIS A 3 -5.54 68.78 10.86
C HIS A 3 -6.30 68.70 9.55
N ARG A 4 -5.83 67.74 8.74
CA ARG A 4 -6.32 67.36 7.43
C ARG A 4 -7.78 66.94 7.49
N GLY A 5 -8.61 67.52 6.62
CA GLY A 5 -9.91 66.99 6.26
C GLY A 5 -9.94 66.72 4.76
N ALA A 6 -9.90 65.44 4.37
CA ALA A 6 -10.25 65.01 3.02
C ALA A 6 -11.46 64.07 3.15
N GLY A 7 -12.63 64.57 2.80
CA GLY A 7 -13.80 63.76 2.50
C GLY A 7 -13.79 63.38 1.02
N GLY A 8 -14.35 62.21 0.68
CA GLY A 8 -14.57 61.84 -0.72
C GLY A 8 -14.97 60.39 -0.97
N LEU A 9 -16.26 60.12 -0.78
CA LEU A 9 -17.14 59.19 -1.51
C LEU A 9 -16.78 57.69 -1.63
N CYS A 10 -17.64 56.88 -1.01
CA CYS A 10 -17.92 55.50 -1.40
C CYS A 10 -18.55 55.45 -2.80
N ALA A 11 -18.03 54.60 -3.67
CA ALA A 11 -18.79 53.89 -4.68
C ALA A 11 -18.32 52.43 -4.68
N ALA A 12 -19.30 51.53 -4.60
CA ALA A 12 -19.14 50.10 -4.44
C ALA A 12 -18.74 49.43 -5.76
N GLU A 13 -17.71 48.58 -5.72
CA GLU A 13 -17.54 47.51 -6.70
C GLU A 13 -17.12 46.21 -6.00
N SER A 14 -17.88 45.18 -6.32
CA SER A 14 -17.89 43.81 -5.81
C SER A 14 -16.84 42.92 -6.50
N GLY A 15 -16.02 42.21 -5.74
CA GLY A 15 -15.09 41.16 -6.22
C GLY A 15 -14.38 40.43 -5.06
N PRO A 16 -13.99 39.14 -5.19
CA PRO A 16 -14.33 38.12 -4.21
C PRO A 16 -13.43 38.04 -2.97
N ARG A 17 -14.07 37.51 -1.92
CA ARG A 17 -13.62 37.29 -0.54
C ARG A 17 -12.19 36.75 -0.42
N ARG A 18 -11.40 37.46 0.40
CA ARG A 18 -10.19 36.98 1.08
C ARG A 18 -10.34 35.52 1.51
N ALA A 19 -9.57 34.63 0.90
CA ALA A 19 -9.26 33.34 1.48
C ALA A 19 -8.68 33.59 2.88
N ARG A 20 -9.28 32.97 3.90
CA ARG A 20 -8.73 32.95 5.26
C ARG A 20 -7.35 32.29 5.18
N TYR A 21 -6.30 33.08 5.34
CA TYR A 21 -4.96 32.56 5.59
C TYR A 21 -4.99 31.88 6.96
N ASP A 22 -4.94 30.56 6.98
CA ASP A 22 -4.95 29.75 8.19
C ASP A 22 -3.55 29.18 8.42
N ALA A 23 -2.80 29.80 9.34
CA ALA A 23 -1.44 29.40 9.70
C ALA A 23 -1.36 27.98 10.31
N THR A 24 -2.48 27.39 10.75
CA THR A 24 -2.51 26.01 11.26
C THR A 24 -2.33 24.96 10.15
N ARG A 25 -2.51 25.36 8.88
CA ARG A 25 -2.24 24.50 7.70
C ARG A 25 -0.74 24.30 7.43
N TYR A 26 0.14 25.09 8.06
CA TYR A 26 1.60 24.99 7.93
C TYR A 26 2.28 24.42 9.19
N ILE A 27 1.58 23.58 9.95
CA ILE A 27 2.22 22.82 11.03
C ILE A 27 2.98 21.65 10.41
N ILE A 28 4.31 21.72 10.40
CA ILE A 28 5.17 20.59 10.02
C ILE A 28 4.99 19.51 11.08
N ARG A 29 4.21 18.48 10.76
CA ARG A 29 4.03 17.29 11.60
C ARG A 29 5.24 16.36 11.41
N PRO A 30 5.55 15.48 12.39
CA PRO A 30 6.63 14.50 12.26
C PRO A 30 6.59 13.72 10.94
N ARG A 31 5.40 13.32 10.47
CA ARG A 31 5.19 12.63 9.19
C ARG A 31 5.66 13.41 7.96
N HIS A 32 5.59 14.75 7.99
CA HIS A 32 5.98 15.56 6.83
C HIS A 32 7.49 15.45 6.55
N ARG A 33 8.33 15.20 7.57
CA ARG A 33 9.77 14.98 7.37
C ARG A 33 10.04 13.68 6.63
N VAL A 34 9.33 12.61 6.99
CA VAL A 34 9.39 11.32 6.29
C VAL A 34 8.93 11.50 4.85
N GLY A 35 7.80 12.17 4.62
CA GLY A 35 7.33 12.48 3.27
C GLY A 35 8.37 13.21 2.42
N HIS A 36 9.02 14.25 2.96
CA HIS A 36 10.09 14.97 2.25
C HIS A 36 11.28 14.09 1.93
N GLN A 37 11.71 13.25 2.88
CA GLN A 37 12.80 12.30 2.67
C GLN A 37 12.47 11.32 1.54
N LEU A 38 11.24 10.80 1.47
CA LEU A 38 10.84 9.85 0.45
C LEU A 38 10.82 10.46 -0.96
N LEU A 39 10.57 11.77 -1.09
CA LEU A 39 10.62 12.45 -2.40
C LEU A 39 12.03 12.42 -3.04
N GLU A 40 13.08 12.23 -2.24
CA GLU A 40 14.47 12.08 -2.71
C GLU A 40 14.68 10.77 -3.48
N ALA A 41 13.82 9.77 -3.29
CA ALA A 41 13.85 8.52 -4.06
C ALA A 41 13.49 8.73 -5.55
N ILE A 42 12.87 9.85 -5.89
CA ILE A 42 12.50 10.15 -7.27
C ILE A 42 13.66 10.88 -7.98
N PRO A 43 14.21 10.35 -9.08
CA PRO A 43 15.29 10.97 -9.83
C PRO A 43 14.94 12.40 -10.29
N PRO A 44 15.91 13.35 -10.30
CA PRO A 44 15.63 14.75 -10.65
C PRO A 44 15.06 14.98 -12.05
N GLY A 45 15.35 14.08 -13.00
CA GLY A 45 14.90 14.16 -14.39
C GLY A 45 13.60 13.41 -14.69
N ALA A 46 13.09 12.60 -13.76
CA ALA A 46 11.93 11.76 -13.98
C ALA A 46 10.63 12.56 -14.01
N SER A 47 9.70 12.14 -14.85
CA SER A 47 8.34 12.67 -14.90
C SER A 47 7.51 12.20 -13.70
N VAL A 48 6.77 13.11 -13.07
CA VAL A 48 6.02 12.80 -11.84
C VAL A 48 4.59 13.30 -11.88
N SER A 49 3.65 12.45 -11.47
CA SER A 49 2.29 12.81 -11.08
C SER A 49 2.18 12.83 -9.55
N ALA A 50 2.03 14.01 -8.95
CA ALA A 50 2.09 14.18 -7.50
C ALA A 50 0.82 14.85 -6.95
N GLN A 51 0.37 14.43 -5.77
CA GLN A 51 -0.76 15.07 -5.08
C GLN A 51 -0.47 16.56 -4.81
N THR A 52 -1.51 17.40 -4.79
CA THR A 52 -1.39 18.87 -4.74
C THR A 52 -0.46 19.38 -3.64
N GLY A 53 -0.48 18.75 -2.45
CA GLY A 53 0.40 19.12 -1.33
C GLY A 53 1.88 18.84 -1.55
N LEU A 54 2.22 17.97 -2.52
CA LEU A 54 3.57 17.54 -2.85
C LEU A 54 4.15 18.29 -4.05
N VAL A 55 3.31 18.80 -4.95
CA VAL A 55 3.74 19.52 -6.17
C VAL A 55 4.74 20.65 -5.89
N PRO A 56 4.54 21.55 -4.89
CA PRO A 56 5.49 22.64 -4.62
C PRO A 56 6.90 22.15 -4.26
N HIS A 57 7.01 20.96 -3.67
CA HIS A 57 8.29 20.35 -3.28
C HIS A 57 9.02 19.70 -4.46
N LEU A 58 8.32 19.50 -5.58
CA LEU A 58 8.83 18.88 -6.80
C LEU A 58 8.91 19.86 -7.99
N ALA A 59 8.53 21.13 -7.78
CA ALA A 59 8.43 22.15 -8.83
C ALA A 59 9.76 22.51 -9.50
N HIS A 60 10.90 22.08 -8.95
CA HIS A 60 12.20 22.21 -9.59
C HIS A 60 12.43 21.24 -10.76
N ARG A 61 11.51 20.28 -10.97
CA ARG A 61 11.59 19.26 -12.01
C ARG A 61 11.03 19.75 -13.35
N PRO A 62 11.58 19.28 -14.47
CA PRO A 62 11.12 19.67 -15.80
C PRO A 62 9.69 19.17 -16.11
N GLN A 63 9.25 18.07 -15.48
CA GLN A 63 7.94 17.45 -15.70
C GLN A 63 7.30 17.04 -14.38
N VAL A 64 6.42 17.91 -13.86
CA VAL A 64 5.59 17.63 -12.68
C VAL A 64 4.14 17.99 -13.00
N HIS A 65 3.25 17.05 -12.70
CA HIS A 65 1.81 17.18 -12.91
C HIS A 65 1.07 16.92 -11.60
N GLU A 66 -0.11 17.51 -11.46
CA GLU A 66 -0.98 17.28 -10.31
C GLU A 66 -1.73 15.95 -10.50
N PHE A 67 -1.65 15.05 -9.52
CA PHE A 67 -2.35 13.77 -9.56
C PHE A 67 -3.87 13.97 -9.71
N PRO A 68 -4.56 13.24 -10.61
CA PRO A 68 -4.10 12.08 -11.41
C PRO A 68 -3.73 12.43 -12.87
N VAL A 69 -3.39 13.69 -13.17
CA VAL A 69 -2.96 14.08 -14.51
C VAL A 69 -1.66 13.35 -14.85
N ALA A 70 -1.48 12.99 -16.13
CA ALA A 70 -0.26 12.38 -16.66
C ALA A 70 0.03 10.93 -16.24
N LEU A 71 -0.88 10.22 -15.56
CA LEU A 71 -0.62 8.85 -15.10
C LEU A 71 -0.19 7.88 -16.21
N GLU A 72 -0.67 8.06 -17.43
CA GLU A 72 -0.36 7.19 -18.57
C GLU A 72 1.08 7.33 -19.08
N TYR A 73 1.82 8.39 -18.71
CA TYR A 73 3.21 8.62 -19.11
C TYR A 73 4.13 8.98 -17.94
N ALA A 74 3.61 9.18 -16.72
CA ALA A 74 4.42 9.45 -15.55
C ALA A 74 5.29 8.23 -15.21
N GLU A 75 6.57 8.48 -14.97
CA GLU A 75 7.51 7.48 -14.45
C GLU A 75 7.29 7.25 -12.95
N TYR A 76 6.86 8.28 -12.22
CA TYR A 76 6.60 8.21 -10.79
C TYR A 76 5.26 8.81 -10.39
N VAL A 77 4.66 8.24 -9.35
CA VAL A 77 3.49 8.78 -8.65
C VAL A 77 3.83 9.04 -7.19
N ALA A 78 3.56 10.24 -6.70
CA ALA A 78 3.83 10.62 -5.31
C ALA A 78 2.51 10.94 -4.58
N LEU A 79 2.19 10.17 -3.55
CA LEU A 79 0.94 10.24 -2.80
C LEU A 79 1.18 10.48 -1.32
N ASP A 80 0.29 11.25 -0.71
CA ASP A 80 0.08 11.41 0.72
C ASP A 80 -1.34 10.90 1.05
N LEU A 81 -1.42 9.66 1.52
CA LEU A 81 -2.69 8.93 1.70
C LEU A 81 -3.63 9.58 2.73
N TRP A 82 -3.09 10.41 3.63
CA TRP A 82 -3.84 11.19 4.62
C TRP A 82 -3.83 12.70 4.35
N GLY A 83 -3.30 13.10 3.20
CA GLY A 83 -3.19 14.49 2.77
C GLY A 83 -4.52 15.09 2.32
N ASN A 84 -4.44 16.30 1.76
CA ASN A 84 -5.60 16.95 1.16
C ASN A 84 -5.98 16.25 -0.14
N LEU A 85 -7.24 15.81 -0.26
CA LEU A 85 -7.75 15.04 -1.41
C LEU A 85 -8.15 15.92 -2.61
N TYR A 86 -8.07 17.24 -2.46
CA TYR A 86 -8.19 18.18 -3.58
C TYR A 86 -7.24 17.78 -4.73
N PRO A 87 -7.65 17.87 -6.01
CA PRO A 87 -8.91 18.44 -6.51
C PRO A 87 -10.07 17.45 -6.62
N LEU A 88 -9.85 16.19 -6.22
CA LEU A 88 -10.81 15.11 -6.39
C LEU A 88 -11.80 15.02 -5.21
N GLU A 89 -12.97 14.44 -5.49
CA GLU A 89 -13.86 13.96 -4.43
C GLU A 89 -13.22 12.75 -3.73
N ASN A 90 -13.55 12.55 -2.45
CA ASN A 90 -12.85 11.58 -1.60
C ASN A 90 -12.94 10.15 -2.15
N ASP A 91 -14.11 9.74 -2.64
CA ASP A 91 -14.37 8.42 -3.19
C ASP A 91 -13.62 8.18 -4.51
N VAL A 92 -13.63 9.17 -5.41
CA VAL A 92 -12.89 9.14 -6.68
C VAL A 92 -11.39 9.04 -6.41
N TYR A 93 -10.87 9.84 -5.48
CA TYR A 93 -9.46 9.79 -5.10
C TYR A 93 -9.07 8.42 -4.55
N ILE A 94 -9.83 7.92 -3.56
CA ILE A 94 -9.55 6.64 -2.91
C ILE A 94 -9.63 5.50 -3.92
N ARG A 95 -10.61 5.54 -4.82
CA ARG A 95 -10.73 4.59 -5.92
C ARG A 95 -9.48 4.58 -6.80
N LEU A 96 -9.03 5.73 -7.29
CA LEU A 96 -7.85 5.82 -8.16
C LEU A 96 -6.57 5.36 -7.44
N VAL A 97 -6.40 5.72 -6.18
CA VAL A 97 -5.25 5.27 -5.39
C VAL A 97 -5.29 3.75 -5.20
N LYS A 98 -6.45 3.18 -4.86
CA LYS A 98 -6.60 1.73 -4.74
C LYS A 98 -6.33 1.02 -6.07
N GLU A 99 -6.81 1.55 -7.20
CA GLU A 99 -6.54 1.00 -8.54
C GLU A 99 -5.03 0.97 -8.84
N ILE A 100 -4.32 2.07 -8.60
CA ILE A 100 -2.86 2.16 -8.82
C ILE A 100 -2.08 1.24 -7.86
N LEU A 101 -2.51 1.13 -6.60
CA LEU A 101 -1.87 0.23 -5.63
C LEU A 101 -2.15 -1.25 -5.94
N ALA A 102 -3.28 -1.57 -6.57
CA ALA A 102 -3.61 -2.91 -7.04
C ALA A 102 -2.88 -3.28 -8.35
N ASP A 103 -2.54 -2.28 -9.16
CA ASP A 103 -1.92 -2.49 -10.47
C ASP A 103 -0.43 -2.86 -10.34
N PRO A 104 -0.02 -4.05 -10.80
CA PRO A 104 1.37 -4.52 -10.73
C PRO A 104 2.33 -3.77 -11.66
N ILE A 105 1.86 -2.87 -12.54
CA ILE A 105 2.75 -1.98 -13.32
C ILE A 105 3.48 -0.97 -12.43
N TRP A 106 2.97 -0.70 -11.23
CA TRP A 106 3.59 0.22 -10.29
C TRP A 106 4.35 -0.57 -9.23
N ASP A 107 5.56 -0.15 -8.91
CA ASP A 107 6.34 -0.60 -7.75
C ASP A 107 6.22 0.39 -6.61
N ILE A 108 6.17 -0.08 -5.37
CA ILE A 108 6.39 0.78 -4.21
C ILE A 108 7.89 1.00 -4.06
N GLU A 109 8.39 2.07 -4.69
CA GLU A 109 9.80 2.47 -4.60
C GLU A 109 10.15 2.93 -3.18
N ALA A 110 9.25 3.69 -2.56
CA ALA A 110 9.47 4.20 -1.22
C ALA A 110 8.15 4.39 -0.47
N GLU A 111 8.18 4.10 0.83
CA GLU A 111 7.00 4.18 1.69
C GLU A 111 7.37 4.61 3.09
N GLY A 112 6.51 5.42 3.71
CA GLY A 112 6.59 5.72 5.13
C GLY A 112 5.64 6.83 5.54
N ALA A 113 5.18 6.80 6.80
CA ALA A 113 4.30 7.83 7.37
C ALA A 113 3.09 8.20 6.49
N ASP A 114 2.47 7.20 5.87
CA ASP A 114 1.35 7.30 4.91
C ASP A 114 1.67 7.93 3.55
N TYR A 115 2.94 8.15 3.24
CA TYR A 115 3.38 8.51 1.89
C TYR A 115 3.66 7.26 1.08
N ARG A 116 3.39 7.33 -0.23
CA ARG A 116 3.77 6.32 -1.21
C ARG A 116 4.45 7.00 -2.39
N ILE A 117 5.63 6.52 -2.72
CA ILE A 117 6.33 6.84 -3.96
C ILE A 117 6.27 5.58 -4.80
N LEU A 118 5.54 5.68 -5.91
CA LEU A 118 5.36 4.58 -6.83
C LEU A 118 6.21 4.84 -8.07
N ARG A 119 6.92 3.83 -8.54
CA ARG A 119 7.70 3.87 -9.78
C ARG A 119 7.03 2.98 -10.80
N ARG A 120 6.87 3.46 -12.03
CA ARG A 120 6.35 2.64 -13.11
C ARG A 120 7.39 1.61 -13.53
N ARG A 121 6.95 0.38 -13.77
CA ARG A 121 7.77 -0.68 -14.33
C ARG A 121 7.88 -0.53 -15.83
N GLU A 122 9.09 -0.73 -16.34
CA GLU A 122 9.36 -0.85 -17.77
C GLU A 122 9.39 -2.32 -18.22
N ASP A 123 9.74 -3.25 -17.31
CA ASP A 123 10.06 -4.66 -17.62
C ASP A 123 8.90 -5.66 -17.41
N GLY A 124 7.64 -5.18 -17.33
CA GLY A 124 6.47 -6.04 -17.10
C GLY A 124 6.31 -6.49 -15.63
N LEU A 125 5.54 -7.55 -15.39
CA LEU A 125 5.16 -8.02 -14.04
C LEU A 125 6.38 -8.46 -13.20
N PRO A 126 6.37 -8.25 -11.87
CA PRO A 126 7.37 -8.82 -10.97
C PRO A 126 7.45 -10.33 -11.09
N GLN A 127 8.69 -10.83 -11.08
CA GLN A 127 9.13 -12.23 -10.91
C GLN A 127 8.08 -13.29 -11.29
N SER A 128 8.26 -13.95 -12.43
CA SER A 128 7.27 -14.89 -12.99
C SER A 128 7.31 -16.31 -12.39
N GLU A 129 7.82 -16.48 -11.17
CA GLU A 129 7.88 -17.78 -10.52
C GLU A 129 6.62 -18.03 -9.72
N VAL A 130 5.90 -19.10 -10.04
CA VAL A 130 4.78 -19.54 -9.22
C VAL A 130 5.32 -19.95 -7.86
N ILE A 131 4.85 -19.31 -6.79
CA ILE A 131 5.23 -19.64 -5.42
C ILE A 131 4.30 -20.72 -4.90
N ALA A 132 2.99 -20.49 -5.04
CA ALA A 132 1.95 -21.39 -4.58
C ALA A 132 0.75 -21.36 -5.51
N VAL A 133 0.06 -22.51 -5.60
CA VAL A 133 -1.16 -22.69 -6.39
C VAL A 133 -2.28 -23.11 -5.44
N TYR A 134 -3.40 -22.39 -5.45
CA TYR A 134 -4.54 -22.63 -4.57
C TYR A 134 -5.79 -23.09 -5.34
N GLY A 135 -6.56 -23.95 -4.70
CA GLY A 135 -7.76 -24.59 -5.25
C GLY A 135 -7.61 -26.10 -5.44
N PRO A 136 -8.63 -26.77 -5.99
CA PRO A 136 -8.58 -28.20 -6.29
C PRO A 136 -7.37 -28.58 -7.15
N ALA A 137 -6.76 -29.73 -6.86
CA ALA A 137 -5.52 -30.16 -7.53
C ALA A 137 -5.68 -30.36 -9.06
N ASP A 138 -6.88 -30.74 -9.50
CA ASP A 138 -7.23 -30.96 -10.90
C ASP A 138 -7.67 -29.67 -11.63
N ASP A 139 -8.07 -28.63 -10.88
CA ASP A 139 -8.60 -27.38 -11.44
C ASP A 139 -8.30 -26.17 -10.52
N PRO A 140 -7.03 -25.72 -10.47
CA PRO A 140 -6.61 -24.65 -9.57
C PRO A 140 -7.21 -23.29 -9.94
N LEU A 141 -7.50 -22.49 -8.91
CA LEU A 141 -8.25 -21.23 -8.99
C LEU A 141 -7.35 -20.01 -9.18
N ILE A 142 -6.29 -19.94 -8.37
CA ILE A 142 -5.49 -18.73 -8.18
C ILE A 142 -4.05 -19.11 -7.80
N GLU A 143 -3.09 -18.32 -8.23
CA GLU A 143 -1.67 -18.51 -7.96
C GLU A 143 -1.11 -17.31 -7.21
N LEU A 144 -0.25 -17.57 -6.23
CA LEU A 144 0.69 -16.58 -5.74
C LEU A 144 1.92 -16.63 -6.64
N VAL A 145 2.18 -15.56 -7.39
CA VAL A 145 3.24 -15.50 -8.40
C VAL A 145 4.41 -14.60 -8.00
N GLY A 146 4.34 -13.94 -6.86
CA GLY A 146 5.42 -13.11 -6.35
C GLY A 146 5.11 -12.60 -4.96
N TYR A 147 6.16 -12.21 -4.24
CA TYR A 147 6.01 -11.43 -3.02
C TYR A 147 7.23 -10.55 -2.75
N SER A 148 7.05 -9.52 -1.93
CA SER A 148 8.14 -8.76 -1.33
C SER A 148 7.81 -8.40 0.11
N LEU A 149 8.85 -8.27 0.93
CA LEU A 149 8.75 -7.96 2.34
C LEU A 149 9.49 -6.66 2.65
N ALA A 150 8.91 -5.80 3.48
CA ALA A 150 9.59 -4.63 4.01
C ALA A 150 9.18 -4.38 5.47
N VAL A 151 10.10 -3.93 6.31
CA VAL A 151 9.83 -3.64 7.72
C VAL A 151 9.85 -2.14 7.96
N GLU A 152 8.85 -1.65 8.69
CA GLU A 152 8.81 -0.27 9.17
C GLU A 152 9.93 -0.05 10.20
N ASN A 153 10.90 0.83 9.89
CA ASN A 153 12.10 1.00 10.72
C ASN A 153 11.82 1.53 12.14
N ALA A 154 10.74 2.29 12.31
CA ALA A 154 10.19 2.74 13.58
C ALA A 154 8.72 3.14 13.35
N PRO A 155 7.83 3.12 14.37
CA PRO A 155 6.43 3.49 14.19
C PRO A 155 6.26 4.86 13.48
N GLY A 156 5.61 4.86 12.32
CA GLY A 156 5.45 6.04 11.46
C GLY A 156 6.69 6.43 10.64
N GLY A 157 7.65 5.52 10.52
CA GLY A 157 8.92 5.69 9.82
C GLY A 157 8.88 5.20 8.37
N VAL A 158 10.06 4.88 7.83
CA VAL A 158 10.26 4.40 6.45
C VAL A 158 10.29 2.88 6.46
N TYR A 159 9.69 2.27 5.44
CA TYR A 159 9.79 0.83 5.22
C TYR A 159 11.08 0.50 4.49
N THR A 160 11.86 -0.41 5.05
CA THR A 160 13.08 -0.94 4.45
C THR A 160 12.82 -2.35 3.95
N PRO A 161 13.14 -2.69 2.68
CA PRO A 161 13.05 -4.06 2.18
C PRO A 161 13.79 -5.05 3.09
N VAL A 162 13.22 -6.24 3.26
CA VAL A 162 13.89 -7.33 3.97
C VAL A 162 14.84 -8.03 3.01
N GLU A 163 16.12 -8.07 3.38
CA GLU A 163 17.14 -8.86 2.68
C GLU A 163 17.39 -10.14 3.49
N GLY A 164 17.05 -11.31 2.91
CA GLY A 164 17.30 -12.63 3.50
C GLY A 164 16.04 -13.42 3.89
N GLU A 165 16.24 -14.59 4.49
CA GLU A 165 15.18 -15.58 4.77
C GLU A 165 14.41 -15.31 6.07
N THR A 166 14.95 -14.49 6.97
CA THR A 166 14.34 -14.18 8.28
C THR A 166 14.07 -12.70 8.46
N VAL A 167 12.80 -12.37 8.73
CA VAL A 167 12.34 -11.02 9.06
C VAL A 167 12.58 -10.74 10.54
N SER A 168 13.34 -9.68 10.85
CA SER A 168 13.47 -9.20 12.23
C SER A 168 12.48 -8.07 12.50
N LEU A 169 11.55 -8.28 13.44
CA LEU A 169 10.54 -7.30 13.85
C LEU A 169 10.75 -6.88 15.29
N ARG A 170 10.56 -5.61 15.64
CA ARG A 170 10.42 -5.14 17.03
C ARG A 170 8.94 -5.00 17.39
N PRO A 171 8.58 -5.06 18.68
CA PRO A 171 7.21 -4.77 19.12
C PRO A 171 6.71 -3.44 18.56
N GLY A 172 5.54 -3.46 17.90
CA GLY A 172 4.91 -2.28 17.29
C GLY A 172 5.46 -1.88 15.91
N GLN A 173 6.48 -2.55 15.38
CA GLN A 173 6.84 -2.41 13.96
C GLN A 173 5.88 -3.20 13.08
N ARG A 174 5.60 -2.65 11.90
CA ARG A 174 4.77 -3.31 10.88
C ARG A 174 5.65 -3.99 9.84
N LEU A 175 5.29 -5.22 9.51
CA LEU A 175 5.74 -5.91 8.31
C LEU A 175 4.80 -5.55 7.17
N ARG A 176 5.32 -4.91 6.12
CA ARG A 176 4.66 -4.82 4.82
C ARG A 176 4.92 -6.09 4.02
N LEU A 177 3.85 -6.65 3.50
CA LEU A 177 3.83 -7.80 2.62
C LEU A 177 3.16 -7.39 1.32
N GLU A 178 3.91 -7.35 0.22
CA GLU A 178 3.33 -7.23 -1.12
C GLU A 178 3.19 -8.63 -1.70
N LEU A 179 1.99 -9.01 -2.11
CA LEU A 179 1.67 -10.29 -2.73
C LEU A 179 1.22 -10.03 -4.16
N TYR A 180 1.57 -10.91 -5.08
CA TYR A 180 1.11 -10.82 -6.47
C TYR A 180 0.28 -12.05 -6.78
N TRP A 181 -1.02 -11.84 -6.98
CA TRP A 181 -1.97 -12.90 -7.24
C TRP A 181 -2.31 -12.96 -8.71
N ARG A 182 -2.30 -14.16 -9.30
CA ARG A 182 -2.74 -14.40 -10.68
C ARG A 182 -3.97 -15.30 -10.69
N ALA A 183 -5.07 -14.83 -11.30
CA ALA A 183 -6.23 -15.67 -11.54
C ALA A 183 -5.90 -16.74 -12.59
N ARG A 184 -6.19 -18.00 -12.30
CA ARG A 184 -6.01 -19.13 -13.25
C ARG A 184 -7.26 -19.36 -14.08
N ARG A 185 -8.41 -19.09 -13.48
CA ARG A 185 -9.72 -19.17 -14.12
C ARG A 185 -10.69 -18.22 -13.44
N GLU A 186 -11.88 -18.10 -14.02
CA GLU A 186 -12.99 -17.42 -13.38
C GLU A 186 -13.34 -18.10 -12.04
N MET A 187 -13.54 -17.30 -11.01
CA MET A 187 -13.89 -17.73 -9.66
C MET A 187 -15.35 -17.39 -9.38
N GLY A 188 -16.05 -18.26 -8.66
CA GLY A 188 -17.46 -18.03 -8.27
C GLY A 188 -17.62 -17.35 -6.90
N VAL A 189 -16.52 -17.03 -6.23
CA VAL A 189 -16.47 -16.59 -4.84
C VAL A 189 -15.47 -15.45 -4.70
N ASP A 190 -15.78 -14.49 -3.83
CA ASP A 190 -14.86 -13.45 -3.37
C ASP A 190 -14.05 -13.96 -2.17
N TYR A 191 -12.91 -14.59 -2.45
CA TYR A 191 -12.03 -15.17 -1.44
C TYR A 191 -11.36 -14.10 -0.57
N VAL A 192 -11.08 -14.47 0.68
CA VAL A 192 -10.37 -13.65 1.64
C VAL A 192 -8.92 -14.11 1.73
N VAL A 193 -7.98 -13.17 1.61
CA VAL A 193 -6.56 -13.43 1.82
C VAL A 193 -6.27 -13.33 3.31
N PHE A 194 -5.44 -14.24 3.82
CA PHE A 194 -4.90 -14.16 5.17
C PHE A 194 -3.37 -14.11 5.14
N ALA A 195 -2.79 -13.38 6.08
CA ALA A 195 -1.35 -13.31 6.34
C ALA A 195 -1.12 -13.37 7.86
N HIS A 196 -0.56 -14.48 8.33
CA HIS A 196 -0.43 -14.82 9.75
C HIS A 196 1.03 -14.94 10.14
N LEU A 197 1.40 -14.35 11.29
CA LEU A 197 2.65 -14.60 11.98
C LEU A 197 2.39 -15.75 12.97
N MET A 198 2.75 -16.97 12.60
CA MET A 198 2.55 -18.17 13.41
C MET A 198 3.81 -18.47 14.20
N GLY A 199 3.77 -18.33 15.52
CA GLY A 199 4.89 -18.71 16.39
C GLY A 199 5.20 -20.21 16.34
N ASP A 200 6.44 -20.58 16.65
CA ASP A 200 6.91 -21.99 16.62
C ASP A 200 6.11 -22.92 17.55
N GLU A 201 5.43 -22.37 18.56
CA GLU A 201 4.53 -23.10 19.47
C GLU A 201 3.08 -23.22 18.92
N GLY A 202 2.83 -22.82 17.67
CA GLY A 202 1.50 -22.78 17.05
C GLY A 202 0.63 -21.60 17.49
N MET A 203 1.19 -20.64 18.24
CA MET A 203 0.50 -19.43 18.68
C MET A 203 0.41 -18.42 17.54
N LEU A 204 -0.78 -17.84 17.32
CA LEU A 204 -0.92 -16.69 16.45
C LEU A 204 -0.31 -15.44 17.10
N LEU A 205 0.77 -14.93 16.52
CA LEU A 205 1.54 -13.78 17.00
C LEU A 205 1.25 -12.50 16.22
N GLY A 206 0.38 -12.53 15.22
CA GLY A 206 -0.02 -11.37 14.43
C GLY A 206 -0.80 -11.85 13.21
N GLN A 207 -1.78 -11.07 12.75
CA GLN A 207 -2.59 -11.46 11.61
C GLN A 207 -3.10 -10.27 10.83
N TRP A 208 -3.43 -10.54 9.57
CA TRP A 208 -4.25 -9.71 8.74
C TRP A 208 -5.13 -10.61 7.86
N ASP A 209 -6.41 -10.26 7.75
CA ASP A 209 -7.40 -11.00 6.96
C ASP A 209 -8.34 -10.01 6.24
N GLY A 210 -8.59 -10.22 4.94
CA GLY A 210 -9.50 -9.38 4.17
C GLY A 210 -9.43 -9.58 2.65
N GLN A 211 -10.25 -8.83 1.92
CA GLN A 211 -10.32 -8.88 0.46
C GLN A 211 -9.00 -8.44 -0.18
N PRO A 212 -8.54 -9.08 -1.28
CA PRO A 212 -7.35 -8.67 -2.04
C PRO A 212 -7.42 -7.21 -2.47
N ALA A 213 -6.26 -6.58 -2.67
CA ALA A 213 -6.12 -5.18 -3.08
C ALA A 213 -6.85 -4.19 -2.16
N ASP A 214 -7.01 -4.53 -0.87
CA ASP A 214 -7.57 -3.60 0.10
C ASP A 214 -6.50 -2.70 0.69
N VAL A 215 -6.76 -1.39 0.61
CA VAL A 215 -5.87 -0.35 1.09
C VAL A 215 -6.64 0.46 2.14
N PRO A 216 -6.25 0.40 3.42
CA PRO A 216 -6.84 1.22 4.46
C PRO A 216 -6.35 2.66 4.31
N LEU A 217 -7.06 3.45 3.49
CA LEU A 217 -6.75 4.87 3.25
C LEU A 217 -7.41 5.76 4.30
N ARG A 218 -8.72 5.60 4.50
CA ARG A 218 -9.49 6.35 5.50
C ARG A 218 -10.73 5.58 5.92
N ASP A 219 -10.93 5.45 7.23
CA ASP A 219 -12.08 4.73 7.80
C ASP A 219 -13.42 5.44 7.54
N ASP A 220 -13.38 6.75 7.22
CA ASP A 220 -14.55 7.59 6.98
C ASP A 220 -15.07 7.53 5.53
N VAL A 221 -14.39 6.84 4.62
CA VAL A 221 -14.78 6.78 3.21
C VAL A 221 -14.77 5.35 2.68
N TRP A 222 -15.96 4.88 2.34
CA TRP A 222 -16.14 3.59 1.68
C TRP A 222 -16.08 3.75 0.16
N ALA A 223 -15.06 3.17 -0.47
CA ALA A 223 -14.95 3.06 -1.93
C ALA A 223 -14.54 1.63 -2.30
N PRO A 224 -15.50 0.74 -2.62
CA PRO A 224 -15.19 -0.61 -3.05
C PRO A 224 -14.65 -0.58 -4.49
N LEU A 225 -13.75 -1.50 -4.81
CA LEU A 225 -13.31 -1.73 -6.19
C LEU A 225 -13.69 -3.12 -6.67
N ASP A 226 -13.96 -3.22 -7.96
CA ASP A 226 -14.16 -4.50 -8.62
C ASP A 226 -12.94 -5.41 -8.46
N ILE A 227 -11.73 -4.85 -8.47
CA ILE A 227 -10.49 -5.60 -8.30
C ILE A 227 -10.34 -6.24 -6.90
N GLN A 228 -11.14 -5.83 -5.91
CA GLN A 228 -11.17 -6.46 -4.58
C GLN A 228 -12.04 -7.72 -4.52
N ARG A 229 -12.82 -7.98 -5.58
CA ARG A 229 -13.72 -9.12 -5.69
C ARG A 229 -13.10 -10.16 -6.61
N THR A 230 -12.55 -11.25 -6.04
CA THR A 230 -11.91 -12.29 -6.84
C THR A 230 -12.86 -12.94 -7.84
N SER A 231 -14.18 -12.91 -7.60
CA SER A 231 -15.17 -13.39 -8.57
C SER A 231 -15.24 -12.56 -9.86
N LEU A 232 -14.69 -11.35 -9.86
CA LEU A 232 -14.62 -10.47 -11.04
C LEU A 232 -13.27 -10.55 -11.75
N TRP A 233 -12.33 -11.36 -11.27
CA TRP A 233 -11.03 -11.52 -11.92
C TRP A 233 -11.14 -12.45 -13.12
N HIS A 234 -10.54 -12.06 -14.22
CA HIS A 234 -10.45 -12.86 -15.44
C HIS A 234 -9.20 -13.74 -15.41
N PRO A 235 -9.21 -14.89 -16.11
CA PRO A 235 -8.03 -15.73 -16.23
C PRO A 235 -6.83 -14.92 -16.77
N GLY A 236 -5.71 -14.94 -16.05
CA GLY A 236 -4.50 -14.20 -16.39
C GLY A 236 -4.38 -12.81 -15.76
N ASP A 237 -5.45 -12.28 -15.14
CA ASP A 237 -5.38 -11.04 -14.37
C ASP A 237 -4.35 -11.20 -13.25
N VAL A 238 -3.48 -10.20 -13.08
CA VAL A 238 -2.50 -10.13 -12.01
C VAL A 238 -2.76 -8.91 -11.15
N VAL A 239 -2.92 -9.14 -9.86
CA VAL A 239 -3.26 -8.11 -8.87
C VAL A 239 -2.19 -8.07 -7.81
N ARG A 240 -1.64 -6.87 -7.58
CA ARG A 240 -0.82 -6.62 -6.40
C ARG A 240 -1.71 -6.43 -5.19
N ASP A 241 -1.33 -7.04 -4.10
CA ASP A 241 -2.04 -7.01 -2.83
C ASP A 241 -1.08 -6.64 -1.70
N VAL A 242 -1.26 -5.46 -1.10
CA VAL A 242 -0.31 -4.88 -0.13
C VAL A 242 -0.90 -4.95 1.28
N ARG A 243 -0.28 -5.73 2.16
CA ARG A 243 -0.73 -5.99 3.53
C ARG A 243 0.26 -5.50 4.56
N TYR A 244 -0.26 -5.20 5.74
CA TYR A 244 0.55 -4.80 6.89
C TYR A 244 0.19 -5.70 8.07
N VAL A 245 1.16 -6.44 8.58
CA VAL A 245 0.99 -7.31 9.75
C VAL A 245 1.86 -6.78 10.87
N THR A 246 1.27 -6.61 12.05
CA THR A 246 2.00 -6.20 13.26
C THR A 246 2.07 -7.41 14.19
N PRO A 247 3.23 -7.74 14.77
CA PRO A 247 3.29 -8.66 15.89
C PRO A 247 2.43 -8.15 17.06
N ASP A 248 1.78 -9.06 17.77
CA ASP A 248 1.02 -8.78 18.97
C ASP A 248 1.91 -8.08 19.99
N ALA A 249 1.38 -7.08 20.69
CA ALA A 249 2.11 -6.34 21.72
C ALA A 249 2.58 -7.22 22.89
N THR A 250 1.97 -8.40 23.05
CA THR A 250 2.32 -9.40 24.07
C THR A 250 3.39 -10.38 23.60
N ALA A 251 3.79 -10.35 22.32
CA ALA A 251 4.83 -11.22 21.79
C ALA A 251 6.16 -10.99 22.55
N ALA A 252 6.68 -12.06 23.14
CA ALA A 252 7.92 -11.99 23.91
C ALA A 252 9.11 -11.69 22.99
N ALA A 253 10.09 -10.92 23.49
CA ALA A 253 11.37 -10.78 22.80
C ALA A 253 12.02 -12.17 22.65
N GLY A 254 12.46 -12.48 21.44
CA GLY A 254 12.99 -13.78 21.03
C GLY A 254 11.93 -14.73 20.46
N ALA A 255 10.63 -14.39 20.48
CA ALA A 255 9.62 -15.20 19.82
C ALA A 255 9.92 -15.31 18.32
N SER A 256 9.88 -16.52 17.78
CA SER A 256 10.09 -16.81 16.37
C SER A 256 8.98 -17.67 15.81
N GLY A 257 8.88 -17.67 14.48
CA GLY A 257 7.83 -18.40 13.79
C GLY A 257 7.88 -18.21 12.28
N ASP A 258 6.79 -18.61 11.65
CA ASP A 258 6.60 -18.61 10.20
C ASP A 258 5.60 -17.53 9.76
N LEU A 259 5.88 -16.89 8.63
CA LEU A 259 4.93 -16.02 7.94
C LEU A 259 4.11 -16.85 6.96
N LEU A 260 2.88 -17.17 7.37
CA LEU A 260 1.96 -18.02 6.63
C LEU A 260 0.96 -17.17 5.83
N VAL A 261 0.76 -17.51 4.55
CA VAL A 261 -0.20 -16.83 3.67
C VAL A 261 -1.10 -17.85 2.99
N GLY A 262 -2.37 -17.49 2.77
CA GLY A 262 -3.29 -18.30 1.99
C GLY A 262 -4.62 -17.59 1.75
N LEU A 263 -5.62 -18.36 1.31
CA LEU A 263 -6.96 -17.86 1.08
C LEU A 263 -8.01 -18.74 1.75
N TYR A 264 -9.17 -18.17 2.07
CA TYR A 264 -10.32 -18.93 2.54
C TYR A 264 -11.63 -18.41 1.96
N HIS A 265 -12.65 -19.26 1.97
CA HIS A 265 -14.00 -18.93 1.56
C HIS A 265 -14.70 -18.12 2.67
N PRO A 266 -15.20 -16.89 2.42
CA PRO A 266 -15.69 -16.00 3.48
C PRO A 266 -16.90 -16.54 4.25
N GLU A 267 -17.80 -17.30 3.60
CA GLU A 267 -18.99 -17.84 4.26
C GLU A 267 -18.73 -19.12 5.05
N THR A 268 -17.96 -20.08 4.50
CA THR A 268 -17.69 -21.37 5.16
C THR A 268 -16.47 -21.32 6.08
N ILE A 269 -15.61 -20.31 5.92
CA ILE A 269 -14.31 -20.15 6.62
C ILE A 269 -13.33 -21.29 6.27
N GLU A 270 -13.66 -22.12 5.27
CA GLU A 270 -12.77 -23.18 4.80
C GLU A 270 -11.60 -22.57 4.02
N ARG A 271 -10.38 -22.95 4.42
CA ARG A 271 -9.17 -22.57 3.70
C ARG A 271 -9.10 -23.28 2.36
N LEU A 272 -8.61 -22.58 1.34
CA LEU A 272 -8.38 -23.17 0.04
C LEU A 272 -7.20 -24.13 0.10
N PRO A 273 -7.34 -25.37 -0.39
CA PRO A 273 -6.21 -26.28 -0.43
C PRO A 273 -5.16 -25.78 -1.42
N MET A 274 -3.91 -26.16 -1.19
CA MET A 274 -2.78 -25.97 -2.09
C MET A 274 -2.68 -27.14 -3.05
N ALA A 275 -2.72 -26.83 -4.34
CA ALA A 275 -2.45 -27.78 -5.41
C ALA A 275 -0.94 -28.02 -5.59
N GLY A 276 -0.09 -27.09 -5.12
CA GLY A 276 1.36 -27.23 -5.11
C GLY A 276 2.10 -25.95 -4.70
N ALA A 277 3.39 -26.09 -4.41
CA ALA A 277 4.35 -25.00 -4.25
C ALA A 277 5.57 -25.31 -5.12
N THR A 278 6.14 -24.29 -5.76
CA THR A 278 7.21 -24.51 -6.75
C THR A 278 8.49 -23.69 -6.51
N ALA A 279 8.48 -22.75 -5.57
CA ALA A 279 9.66 -21.92 -5.26
C ALA A 279 10.56 -22.57 -4.18
N ASP A 280 11.88 -22.48 -4.37
CA ASP A 280 12.88 -22.93 -3.39
C ASP A 280 12.79 -22.13 -2.08
N GLY A 281 12.92 -22.80 -0.93
CA GLY A 281 12.86 -22.16 0.41
C GLY A 281 11.46 -21.94 0.96
N VAL A 282 10.43 -22.28 0.18
CA VAL A 282 9.02 -22.23 0.59
C VAL A 282 8.60 -23.59 1.11
N ILE A 283 8.19 -23.64 2.39
CA ILE A 283 7.63 -24.85 2.99
C ILE A 283 6.11 -24.75 2.84
N ALA A 284 5.48 -25.74 2.20
CA ALA A 284 4.04 -25.92 2.32
C ALA A 284 3.74 -26.25 3.79
N ASP A 285 3.13 -25.33 4.51
CA ASP A 285 2.69 -25.58 5.87
C ASP A 285 1.32 -26.24 5.81
N GLY A 286 1.32 -27.57 5.86
CA GLY A 286 0.12 -28.37 5.66
C GLY A 286 -0.35 -28.40 4.19
N THR A 287 -1.66 -28.31 4.00
CA THR A 287 -2.31 -28.42 2.70
C THR A 287 -3.02 -27.15 2.26
N ASP A 288 -2.93 -26.02 2.98
CA ASP A 288 -3.82 -24.87 2.74
C ASP A 288 -3.18 -23.47 2.91
N GLY A 289 -1.85 -23.40 3.09
CA GLY A 289 -1.12 -22.15 3.20
C GLY A 289 0.37 -22.31 2.91
N VAL A 290 0.99 -21.21 2.48
CA VAL A 290 2.40 -21.15 2.08
C VAL A 290 3.22 -20.34 3.08
N THR A 291 4.36 -20.87 3.52
CA THR A 291 5.31 -20.12 4.35
C THR A 291 6.26 -19.31 3.49
N LEU A 292 6.18 -17.98 3.60
CA LEU A 292 6.99 -17.03 2.81
C LEU A 292 8.35 -16.69 3.44
N GLY A 293 8.59 -17.16 4.65
CA GLY A 293 9.82 -16.93 5.40
C GLY A 293 9.59 -17.04 6.90
N ARG A 294 10.68 -16.92 7.66
CA ARG A 294 10.63 -16.91 9.12
C ARG A 294 10.62 -15.50 9.65
N PHE A 295 10.09 -15.31 10.85
CA PHE A 295 10.24 -14.06 11.58
C PHE A 295 10.83 -14.29 12.98
N VAL A 296 11.42 -13.24 13.54
CA VAL A 296 11.83 -13.17 14.93
C VAL A 296 11.46 -11.80 15.51
N VAL A 297 10.93 -11.80 16.74
CA VAL A 297 10.65 -10.60 17.50
C VAL A 297 11.91 -10.20 18.26
N ALA A 298 12.66 -9.24 17.72
CA ALA A 298 13.85 -8.71 18.36
C ALA A 298 13.52 -7.95 19.67
N ALA A 299 14.48 -7.91 20.59
CA ALA A 299 14.37 -7.06 21.77
C ALA A 299 14.31 -5.57 21.37
N GLY A 300 13.45 -4.82 22.08
CA GLY A 300 13.21 -3.38 21.88
C GLY A 300 14.45 -2.51 22.04
#